data_AF-A0A0A9S9I4-F1
#
_entry.id   AF-A0A0A9S9I4-F1
#
_cell.length_a   1.000
_cell.length_b   1.000
_cell.length_c   1.000
_cell.angle_alpha   90.00
_cell.angle_beta   90.00
_cell.angle_gamma   90.00
#
_symmetry.space_group_name_H-M   'P 1'
#
loop_
_entity.id
_entity.type
_entity.pdbx_description
1 polymer ?
#
loop_
_entity_poly.entity_id
_entity_poly.type
_entity_poly.pdbx_seq_one_letter_code
_entity_poly.pdbx_strand_id
1 'polypeptide(L)' 'MVRLLISMLLQLKQHPPSHACGVQDLINNLREYLLDKRYFIVVDDLWDVPAWNIIACAFPQNNHHSRVIITTRNGDV' A
#
# COMPACT_ATOMS: atom_id res chain seq x y z
N MET A 1 3.61 -5.23 -8.61
CA MET A 1 2.47 -4.60 -7.90
C MET A 1 1.82 -5.53 -6.87
N VAL A 2 1.11 -6.62 -7.23
CA VAL A 2 0.42 -7.50 -6.25
C VAL A 2 1.32 -8.00 -5.10
N ARG A 3 2.55 -8.41 -5.43
CA ARG A 3 3.55 -8.84 -4.44
C ARG A 3 3.87 -7.77 -3.38
N LEU A 4 3.83 -6.49 -3.74
CA LEU A 4 4.13 -5.39 -2.84
C LEU A 4 2.99 -5.17 -1.83
N LEU A 5 1.73 -5.24 -2.27
CA LEU A 5 0.57 -5.18 -1.37
C LEU A 5 0.56 -6.35 -0.37
N ILE A 6 0.87 -7.57 -0.84
CA ILE A 6 1.03 -8.73 0.05
C ILE A 6 2.19 -8.50 1.03
N SER A 7 3.33 -7.97 0.57
CA SER A 7 4.46 -7.67 1.44
C SER A 7 4.09 -6.66 2.54
N MET A 8 3.37 -5.59 2.20
CA MET A 8 2.88 -4.61 3.16
C MET A 8 1.95 -5.25 4.20
N LEU A 9 0.99 -6.08 3.77
CA LEU A 9 0.11 -6.81 4.68
C LEU A 9 0.90 -7.67 5.67
N LEU A 10 1.86 -8.46 5.17
CA LEU A 10 2.68 -9.33 6.01
C LEU A 10 3.54 -8.53 7.01
N GLN A 11 4.13 -7.40 6.58
CA GLN A 11 4.93 -6.53 7.46
C GLN A 11 4.07 -5.85 8.54
N LEU A 12 2.82 -5.52 8.22
CA LEU A 12 1.82 -5.00 9.16
C LEU A 12 1.13 -6.10 9.98
N LYS A 13 1.61 -7.35 9.86
CA LYS A 13 1.06 -8.54 10.52
C LYS A 13 -0.44 -8.73 10.26
N GLN A 14 -0.88 -8.32 9.07
CA GLN A 14 -2.23 -8.55 8.56
C GLN A 14 -2.25 -9.85 7.74
N HIS A 15 -3.31 -10.63 7.90
CA HIS A 15 -3.51 -11.85 7.13
C HIS A 15 -4.21 -11.50 5.81
N PRO A 16 -3.67 -11.96 4.65
CA PRO A 16 -4.37 -11.84 3.38
C PRO A 16 -5.75 -12.53 3.46
N PRO A 17 -6.78 -11.99 2.78
CA PRO A 17 -8.12 -12.58 2.80
C PRO A 17 -8.12 -14.02 2.25
N SER A 18 -8.92 -14.89 2.87
CA SER A 18 -8.95 -16.34 2.63
C SER A 18 -9.68 -16.76 1.34
N HIS A 19 -10.46 -15.87 0.72
CA HIS A 19 -11.29 -16.19 -0.45
C HIS A 19 -11.13 -15.10 -1.52
N ALA A 20 -10.94 -15.54 -2.78
CA ALA A 20 -10.73 -14.73 -3.99
C ALA A 20 -9.74 -13.55 -3.79
N CYS A 21 -8.45 -13.82 -4.02
CA CYS A 21 -7.33 -12.90 -3.81
C CYS A 21 -7.18 -11.94 -5.00
N GLY A 22 -8.15 -11.05 -5.19
CA GLY A 22 -8.03 -9.94 -6.13
C GLY A 22 -7.10 -8.87 -5.59
N VAL A 23 -6.53 -8.05 -6.48
CA VAL A 23 -5.77 -6.85 -6.08
C VAL A 23 -6.64 -5.93 -5.24
N GLN A 24 -7.93 -5.82 -5.56
CA GLN A 24 -8.87 -4.98 -4.85
C GLN A 24 -9.06 -5.44 -3.39
N ASP A 25 -9.07 -6.74 -3.12
CA ASP A 25 -9.23 -7.27 -1.76
C ASP A 25 -8.01 -6.94 -0.90
N LEU A 26 -6.81 -7.01 -1.47
CA LEU A 26 -5.58 -6.59 -0.79
C LEU A 26 -5.58 -5.09 -0.49
N ILE A 27 -6.04 -4.27 -1.45
CA ILE A 27 -6.19 -2.82 -1.28
C ILE A 27 -7.18 -2.51 -0.16
N ASN A 28 -8.35 -3.12 -0.19
CA ASN A 28 -9.40 -2.88 0.82
C ASN A 28 -8.92 -3.28 2.21
N ASN A 29 -8.26 -4.43 2.34
CA ASN A 29 -7.74 -4.90 3.63
C ASN A 29 -6.70 -3.94 4.22
N LEU A 30 -5.73 -3.50 3.41
CA LEU A 30 -4.75 -2.49 3.83
C LEU A 30 -5.44 -1.17 4.20
N ARG A 31 -6.39 -0.72 3.38
CA ARG A 31 -7.09 0.55 3.58
C ARG A 31 -7.89 0.56 4.87
N GLU A 32 -8.65 -0.50 5.14
CA GLU A 32 -9.41 -0.70 6.38
C GLU A 32 -8.48 -0.70 7.60
N TYR A 33 -7.36 -1.43 7.51
CA TYR A 33 -6.39 -1.48 8.60
C TYR A 33 -5.76 -0.10 8.90
N LEU A 34 -5.47 0.69 7.87
CA LEU A 34 -4.81 1.99 8.00
C LEU A 34 -5.78 3.14 8.32
N LEU A 35 -7.10 2.95 8.16
CA LEU A 35 -8.11 4.02 8.20
C LEU A 35 -8.03 4.91 9.43
N ASP A 36 -7.89 4.30 10.61
CA ASP A 36 -7.86 5.03 11.89
C ASP A 36 -6.46 5.10 12.51
N LYS A 37 -5.41 4.83 11.71
CA LYS A 37 -4.03 4.80 12.19
C LYS A 37 -3.21 5.94 11.61
N ARG A 38 -2.31 6.47 12.44
CA ARG A 38 -1.17 7.25 11.94
C ARG A 38 -0.11 6.28 11.45
N TYR A 39 0.30 6.40 10.19
CA TYR A 39 1.29 5.52 9.58
C TYR A 39 2.47 6.30 8.97
N PHE A 40 3.63 5.66 8.97
CA PHE A 40 4.83 6.10 8.26
C PHE A 40 5.34 4.89 7.46
N ILE A 41 5.14 4.91 6.15
CA ILE A 41 5.44 3.78 5.27
C ILE A 41 6.51 4.20 4.29
N VAL A 42 7.55 3.38 4.15
CA VAL A 42 8.60 3.54 3.13
C VAL A 42 8.41 2.44 2.11
N VAL A 43 8.24 2.83 0.85
CA VAL A 43 8.13 1.93 -0.30
C VAL A 43 9.41 2.07 -1.10
N ASP A 44 10.27 1.07 -0.98
CA ASP A 44 11.56 1.07 -1.67
C ASP A 44 11.41 0.56 -3.11
N ASP A 45 12.15 1.16 -4.04
CA ASP A 45 12.37 0.68 -5.41
C ASP A 45 11.06 0.51 -6.23
N LEU A 46 10.26 1.59 -6.33
CA LEU A 46 9.03 1.63 -7.13
C LEU A 46 9.24 2.35 -8.47
N TRP A 47 9.12 1.65 -9.60
CA TRP A 47 9.58 2.14 -10.91
C TRP A 47 8.47 2.51 -11.90
N ASP A 48 7.21 2.20 -11.58
CA ASP A 48 6.10 2.27 -12.51
C ASP A 48 4.95 3.12 -11.94
N VAL A 49 4.62 4.22 -12.63
CA VAL A 49 3.54 5.15 -12.25
C VAL A 49 2.19 4.44 -12.15
N PRO A 50 1.77 3.60 -13.13
CA PRO A 50 0.62 2.72 -12.99
C PRO A 50 0.61 1.87 -11.72
N ALA A 51 1.75 1.29 -11.33
CA ALA A 51 1.84 0.53 -10.10
C ALA A 51 1.60 1.42 -8.86
N TRP A 52 2.19 2.63 -8.82
CA TRP A 52 1.92 3.60 -7.75
C TRP A 52 0.44 3.97 -7.66
N ASN A 53 -0.22 4.26 -8.78
CA ASN A 53 -1.64 4.62 -8.80
C ASN A 53 -2.53 3.54 -8.15
N ILE A 54 -2.19 2.27 -8.34
CA ILE A 54 -2.91 1.15 -7.73
C ILE A 54 -2.60 1.03 -6.23
N ILE A 55 -1.34 1.18 -5.83
CA ILE A 55 -0.91 1.08 -4.43
C ILE A 55 -1.47 2.24 -3.61
N ALA A 56 -1.49 3.45 -4.17
CA ALA A 56 -1.99 4.66 -3.51
C ALA A 56 -3.44 4.51 -3.04
N CYS A 57 -4.25 3.69 -3.73
CA CYS A 57 -5.62 3.38 -3.32
C CYS A 57 -5.71 2.70 -1.94
N ALA A 58 -4.65 2.04 -1.48
CA ALA A 58 -4.59 1.40 -0.17
C ALA A 58 -4.36 2.40 0.97
N PHE A 59 -3.91 3.62 0.68
CA PHE A 59 -3.64 4.64 1.68
C PHE A 59 -4.85 5.56 1.87
N PRO A 60 -5.49 5.56 3.05
CA PRO A 60 -6.62 6.44 3.33
C PRO A 60 -6.12 7.89 3.48
N GLN A 61 -6.81 8.82 2.82
CA GLN A 61 -6.66 10.26 3.06
C GLN A 61 -7.43 10.62 4.33
N ASN A 62 -6.73 10.86 5.41
CA ASN A 62 -7.27 11.25 6.69
C ASN A 62 -6.38 12.32 7.35
N ASN A 63 -6.85 12.93 8.43
CA ASN A 63 -6.12 13.99 9.14
C ASN A 63 -5.14 13.43 10.20
N HIS A 64 -4.59 12.22 9.99
CA HIS A 64 -3.77 11.54 11.00
C HIS A 64 -2.27 11.87 10.86
N HIS A 65 -1.91 12.83 10.00
CA HIS A 65 -0.53 13.22 9.69
C HIS A 65 0.34 12.03 9.23
N SER A 66 -0.28 11.10 8.51
CA SER A 66 0.38 9.93 7.93
C SER A 66 1.29 10.33 6.77
N ARG A 67 2.35 9.55 6.54
CA ARG A 67 3.34 9.82 5.48
C ARG A 67 3.69 8.54 4.74
N VAL A 68 3.82 8.66 3.41
CA VAL A 68 4.36 7.62 2.54
C VAL A 68 5.59 8.20 1.85
N ILE A 69 6.72 7.53 1.95
CA ILE A 69 7.95 7.87 1.23
C ILE A 69 8.18 6.78 0.20
N ILE A 70 8.49 7.18 -1.03
CA ILE A 70 8.82 6.26 -2.11
C ILE A 70 10.26 6.53 -2.52
N THR A 71 11.03 5.48 -2.75
CA THR A 71 12.29 5.58 -3.49
C THR A 71 12.07 4.98 -4.88
N THR A 72 12.59 5.64 -5.89
CA THR A 72 12.48 5.24 -7.29
C THR A 72 13.83 5.48 -7.95
N ARG A 73 14.19 4.67 -8.95
CA ARG A 73 15.32 4.96 -9.85
C ARG A 73 14.85 5.61 -11.16
N ASN A 74 13.54 5.65 -11.38
CA ASN A 74 12.91 6.33 -12.49
C ASN A 74 12.58 7.76 -12.06
N GLY A 75 13.18 8.75 -12.72
CA GLY A 75 12.93 10.17 -12.43
C GLY A 75 11.59 10.69 -12.97
N ASP A 76 10.91 9.91 -13.81
CA ASP A 76 9.57 10.22 -14.33
C ASP A 76 8.44 9.79 -13.37
N VAL A 77 8.79 9.04 -12.32
CA VAL A 77 7.91 8.71 -11.18
C VAL A 77 8.07 9.78 -10.11
#